data_AF-A0A9X2C2Y2-F1
#
_entry.id   AF-A0A9X2C2Y2-F1
#
_cell.length_a   1.000
_cell.length_b   1.000
_cell.length_c   1.000
_cell.angle_alpha   90.00
_cell.angle_beta   90.00
_cell.angle_gamma   90.00
#
_symmetry.space_group_name_H-M   'P 1'
#
loop_
_entity.id
_entity.type
_entity.pdbx_description
1 polymer ?
#
loop_
_entity_poly.entity_id
_entity_poly.type
_entity_poly.pdbx_seq_one_letter_code
_entity_poly.pdbx_strand_id
1 'polypeptide(L)'
;MDAPHFNLFAIVTAALVTFAVGGLWYSPILFARPWMRECGLTEEQARSAPMGRVFGLSALAALVMSVNLAAFLGAKATLSFGLFAGAATGIGWVAMSLGVIYLFEQRSLKLWLIDSGYQVVSYTLMGGILGAWH
;
A
#
# COMPACT_ATOMS: atom_id res chain seq x y z
N MET A 1 -17.29 24.08 12.07
CA MET A 1 -16.28 23.02 11.93
C MET A 1 -15.37 23.49 10.83
N ASP A 2 -14.11 23.81 11.14
CA ASP A 2 -13.15 24.17 10.10
C ASP A 2 -12.96 22.96 9.18
N ALA A 3 -12.98 23.19 7.87
CA ALA A 3 -12.78 22.12 6.91
C ALA A 3 -11.41 21.46 7.19
N PRO A 4 -11.28 20.13 7.11
CA PRO A 4 -9.98 19.49 7.22
C PRO A 4 -9.03 20.11 6.19
N HIS A 5 -8.01 20.82 6.68
CA HIS A 5 -6.96 21.37 5.83
C HIS A 5 -6.08 20.20 5.38
N PHE A 6 -6.35 19.71 4.16
CA PHE A 6 -5.55 18.68 3.54
C PHE A 6 -4.32 19.30 2.86
N ASN A 7 -3.13 18.83 3.25
CA ASN A 7 -1.92 19.16 2.51
C ASN A 7 -1.87 18.32 1.23
N LEU A 8 -2.28 18.91 0.11
CA LEU A 8 -2.32 18.21 -1.18
C LEU A 8 -0.93 17.70 -1.60
N PHE A 9 0.14 18.43 -1.29
CA PHE A 9 1.50 17.98 -1.55
C PHE A 9 1.83 16.72 -0.75
N ALA A 10 1.44 16.65 0.52
CA ALA A 10 1.63 15.47 1.36
C ALA A 10 0.91 14.25 0.81
N ILE A 11 -0.34 14.43 0.37
CA ILE A 11 -1.16 13.37 -0.22
C ILE A 11 -0.50 12.84 -1.50
N VAL A 12 -0.10 13.73 -2.41
CA VAL A 12 0.52 13.32 -3.67
C VAL A 12 1.87 12.64 -3.42
N THR A 13 2.70 13.19 -2.53
CA THR A 13 4.01 12.59 -2.20
C THR A 13 3.84 11.23 -1.54
N ALA A 14 2.92 11.08 -0.59
CA ALA A 14 2.67 9.81 0.07
C ALA A 14 2.19 8.74 -0.95
N ALA A 15 1.28 9.10 -1.87
CA ALA A 15 0.85 8.23 -2.95
C ALA A 15 2.00 7.81 -3.88
N LEU A 16 2.87 8.75 -4.28
CA LEU A 16 4.04 8.47 -5.12
C LEU A 16 5.04 7.53 -4.43
N VAL A 17 5.29 7.74 -3.13
CA VAL A 17 6.17 6.86 -2.35
C VAL A 17 5.57 5.46 -2.25
N THR A 18 4.28 5.32 -1.97
CA THR A 18 3.59 4.02 -1.97
C THR A 18 3.68 3.33 -3.32
N PHE A 19 3.50 4.06 -4.42
CA PHE A 19 3.65 3.52 -5.77
C PHE A 19 5.08 3.03 -6.02
N ALA A 20 6.09 3.81 -5.64
CA ALA A 20 7.49 3.42 -5.76
C ALA A 20 7.83 2.19 -4.91
N VAL A 21 7.28 2.09 -3.69
CA VAL A 21 7.39 0.90 -2.84
C VAL A 21 6.82 -0.32 -3.56
N GLY A 22 5.66 -0.21 -4.21
CA GLY A 22 5.10 -1.30 -5.00
C GLY A 22 6.01 -1.74 -6.14
N GLY A 23 6.55 -0.78 -6.89
CA GLY A 23 7.53 -1.05 -7.95
C GLY A 23 8.77 -1.79 -7.45
N LEU A 24 9.30 -1.41 -6.29
CA LEU A 24 10.44 -2.09 -5.66
C LEU A 24 10.06 -3.47 -5.09
N TRP A 25 8.93 -3.58 -4.42
CA TRP A 25 8.44 -4.80 -3.76
C TRP A 25 8.23 -5.94 -4.74
N TYR A 26 7.59 -5.63 -5.88
CA TYR A 26 7.32 -6.57 -6.96
C TYR A 26 8.38 -6.53 -8.06
N SER A 27 9.60 -6.07 -7.74
CA SER A 27 10.77 -6.18 -8.62
C SER A 27 11.54 -7.49 -8.38
N PRO A 28 12.42 -7.91 -9.33
CA PRO A 28 13.31 -9.05 -9.13
C PRO A 28 14.26 -8.93 -7.93
N ILE A 29 14.45 -7.71 -7.40
CA ILE A 29 15.32 -7.42 -6.26
C ILE A 29 14.69 -7.92 -4.95
N LEU A 30 13.37 -7.81 -4.83
CA LEU A 30 12.64 -8.22 -3.64
C LEU A 30 11.80 -9.47 -3.92
N PHE A 31 10.47 -9.34 -4.05
CA PHE A 31 9.54 -10.45 -3.92
C PHE A 31 8.89 -10.89 -5.24
N ALA A 32 9.27 -10.34 -6.41
CA ALA A 32 8.64 -10.71 -7.68
C ALA A 32 8.63 -12.22 -7.95
N ARG A 33 9.78 -12.90 -7.78
CA ARG A 33 9.91 -14.33 -8.06
C ARG A 33 9.05 -15.21 -7.14
N PRO A 34 9.14 -15.10 -5.80
CA PRO A 34 8.26 -15.87 -4.93
C PRO A 34 6.79 -15.49 -5.11
N TRP A 35 6.46 -14.21 -5.31
CA TRP A 35 5.09 -13.77 -5.57
C TRP A 35 4.49 -14.41 -6.83
N MET A 36 5.19 -14.35 -7.97
CA MET A 36 4.73 -14.97 -9.22
C MET A 36 4.50 -16.46 -9.06
N ARG A 37 5.42 -17.16 -8.36
CA ARG A 37 5.31 -18.59 -8.09
C ARG A 37 4.05 -18.93 -7.29
N GLU A 38 3.77 -18.18 -6.23
CA GLU A 38 2.57 -18.42 -5.40
C GLU A 38 1.27 -18.01 -6.12
N CYS A 39 1.35 -17.04 -7.05
CA CYS A 39 0.23 -16.69 -7.92
C CYS A 39 0.03 -17.65 -9.10
N GLY A 40 0.96 -18.60 -9.32
CA GLY A 40 0.92 -19.50 -10.48
C GLY A 40 1.14 -18.80 -11.82
N LEU A 41 1.78 -17.61 -11.81
CA LEU A 41 2.04 -16.81 -13.00
C LEU A 41 3.30 -17.28 -13.72
N THR A 42 3.20 -17.47 -15.03
CA THR A 42 4.39 -17.68 -15.88
C THR A 42 5.06 -16.36 -16.22
N GLU A 43 6.35 -16.42 -16.55
CA GLU A 43 7.12 -15.27 -17.02
C GLU A 43 6.49 -14.64 -18.29
N GLU A 44 5.91 -15.48 -19.16
CA GLU A 44 5.22 -15.04 -20.37
C GLU A 44 3.95 -14.24 -20.04
N GLN A 45 3.12 -14.74 -19.12
CA GLN A 45 1.93 -14.04 -18.64
C GLN A 45 2.31 -12.68 -18.01
N ALA A 46 3.35 -12.65 -17.18
CA ALA A 46 3.82 -11.42 -16.56
C ALA A 46 4.28 -10.39 -17.60
N ARG A 47 4.95 -10.81 -18.68
CA ARG A 47 5.39 -9.92 -19.77
C ARG A 47 4.25 -9.39 -20.63
N SER A 48 3.20 -10.18 -20.81
CA SER A 48 2.03 -9.80 -21.60
C SER A 48 1.05 -8.87 -20.87
N ALA A 49 1.24 -8.65 -19.56
CA ALA A 49 0.30 -7.85 -18.79
C ALA A 49 0.28 -6.38 -19.28
N PRO A 50 -0.89 -5.72 -19.32
CA PRO A 50 -1.03 -4.37 -19.84
C PRO A 50 -0.46 -3.35 -18.84
N MET A 51 0.87 -3.22 -18.81
CA MET A 51 1.61 -2.48 -17.78
C MET A 51 1.13 -1.03 -17.60
N GLY A 52 0.80 -0.33 -18.69
CA GLY A 52 0.27 1.03 -18.60
C GLY A 52 -1.04 1.11 -17.81
N ARG A 53 -1.94 0.13 -17.97
CA ARG A 53 -3.20 0.05 -17.21
C ARG A 53 -2.94 -0.34 -15.76
N VAL A 54 -2.08 -1.34 -15.53
CA VAL A 54 -1.74 -1.80 -14.18
C VAL A 54 -1.15 -0.66 -13.37
N PHE A 55 -0.07 -0.03 -13.87
CA PHE A 55 0.58 1.07 -13.18
C PHE A 55 -0.33 2.30 -13.03
N GLY A 56 -1.09 2.66 -14.06
CA GLY A 56 -2.02 3.79 -13.99
C GLY A 56 -3.10 3.61 -12.92
N LEU A 57 -3.72 2.41 -12.87
CA LEU A 57 -4.74 2.11 -11.85
C LEU A 57 -4.13 1.95 -10.45
N SER A 58 -2.92 1.39 -10.34
CA SER A 58 -2.21 1.32 -9.05
C SER A 58 -1.86 2.70 -8.50
N ALA A 59 -1.43 3.64 -9.34
CA ALA A 59 -1.17 5.02 -8.92
C ALA A 59 -2.44 5.73 -8.46
N LEU A 60 -3.55 5.54 -9.16
CA LEU A 60 -4.86 6.07 -8.75
C LEU A 60 -5.32 5.46 -7.41
N ALA A 61 -5.16 4.15 -7.23
CA ALA A 61 -5.47 3.48 -5.97
C ALA A 61 -4.62 4.03 -4.82
N ALA A 62 -3.30 4.21 -5.02
CA ALA A 62 -2.41 4.80 -4.03
C ALA A 62 -2.83 6.23 -3.64
N LEU A 63 -3.31 7.03 -4.59
CA LEU A 63 -3.84 8.37 -4.31
C LEU A 63 -5.10 8.30 -3.45
N VAL A 64 -6.04 7.41 -3.76
CA VAL A 64 -7.27 7.21 -2.98
C VAL A 64 -6.94 6.74 -1.57
N MET A 65 -6.02 5.78 -1.42
CA MET A 65 -5.53 5.31 -0.13
C MET A 65 -4.93 6.47 0.69
N SER A 66 -4.12 7.32 0.07
CA SER A 66 -3.50 8.46 0.73
C SER A 66 -4.50 9.53 1.16
N VAL A 67 -5.50 9.85 0.34
CA VAL A 67 -6.57 10.79 0.71
C VAL A 67 -7.36 10.23 1.89
N ASN A 68 -7.69 8.95 1.87
CA ASN A 68 -8.45 8.31 2.92
C ASN A 68 -7.68 8.29 4.25
N LEU A 69 -6.42 7.88 4.23
CA LEU A 69 -5.59 7.88 5.44
C LEU A 69 -5.41 9.30 6.01
N ALA A 70 -5.21 10.31 5.15
CA ALA A 70 -5.13 11.71 5.58
C ALA A 70 -6.42 12.17 6.28
N ALA A 71 -7.59 11.75 5.78
CA ALA A 71 -8.88 12.08 6.38
C ALA A 71 -9.04 11.47 7.78
N PHE A 72 -8.57 10.24 7.99
CA PHE A 72 -8.60 9.58 9.30
C PHE A 72 -7.55 10.12 10.28
N LEU A 73 -6.39 10.56 9.80
CA LEU A 73 -5.35 11.16 10.63
C LEU A 73 -5.78 12.54 11.19
N GLY A 74 -6.46 13.34 10.36
CA GLY A 74 -6.99 14.64 10.75
C GLY A 74 -5.93 15.74 10.86
N ALA A 75 -6.37 17.00 10.89
CA ALA A 75 -5.57 18.23 10.71
C ALA A 75 -4.36 18.44 11.65
N LYS A 76 -4.17 17.62 12.69
CA LYS A 76 -3.12 17.80 13.72
C LYS A 76 -2.28 16.54 13.92
N ALA A 77 -2.26 15.62 12.96
CA ALA A 77 -1.45 14.42 13.09
C ALA A 77 0.04 14.77 13.13
N THR A 78 0.80 14.02 13.92
CA THR A 78 2.26 14.15 14.00
C THR A 78 2.92 13.01 13.24
N LEU A 79 4.23 13.10 12.96
CA LEU A 79 4.99 12.00 12.36
C LEU A 79 4.82 10.69 13.14
N SER A 80 4.94 10.73 14.48
CA SER A 80 4.84 9.53 15.32
C SER A 80 3.46 8.91 15.27
N PHE A 81 2.41 9.73 15.37
CA PHE A 81 1.04 9.26 15.25
C PHE A 81 0.73 8.75 13.84
N GLY A 82 1.22 9.44 12.80
CA GLY A 82 1.10 9.04 11.40
C GLY A 82 1.73 7.69 11.11
N LEU A 83 2.96 7.46 11.57
CA LEU A 83 3.63 6.16 11.47
C LEU A 83 2.84 5.06 12.19
N PHE A 84 2.39 5.32 13.43
CA PHE A 84 1.62 4.36 14.21
C PHE A 84 0.28 4.03 13.55
N ALA A 85 -0.51 5.04 13.18
CA ALA A 85 -1.80 4.87 12.55
C ALA A 85 -1.67 4.19 11.18
N GLY A 86 -0.66 4.56 10.39
CA GLY A 86 -0.33 3.89 9.13
C GLY A 86 -0.01 2.40 9.33
N ALA A 87 0.85 2.07 10.31
CA ALA A 87 1.15 0.69 10.66
C ALA A 87 -0.11 -0.07 11.16
N ALA A 88 -0.93 0.56 12.00
CA ALA A 88 -2.17 0.00 12.51
C ALA A 88 -3.19 -0.26 11.39
N THR A 89 -3.32 0.65 10.42
CA THR A 89 -4.15 0.46 9.21
C THR A 89 -3.61 -0.69 8.36
N GLY A 90 -2.32 -0.71 8.10
CA GLY A 90 -1.68 -1.77 7.30
C GLY A 90 -1.83 -3.15 7.93
N ILE A 91 -1.56 -3.28 9.23
CA ILE A 91 -1.60 -4.56 9.96
C ILE A 91 -3.04 -4.95 10.28
N GLY A 92 -3.76 -4.07 10.99
CA GLY A 92 -5.05 -4.38 11.58
C GLY A 92 -6.19 -4.45 10.57
N TRP A 93 -6.24 -3.52 9.61
CA TRP A 93 -7.33 -3.49 8.63
C TRP A 93 -6.96 -4.28 7.38
N VAL A 94 -5.86 -3.93 6.72
CA VAL A 94 -5.58 -4.46 5.39
C VAL A 94 -5.04 -5.89 5.46
N ALA A 95 -3.96 -6.12 6.21
CA ALA A 95 -3.36 -7.45 6.31
C ALA A 95 -4.32 -8.49 6.90
N MET A 96 -5.08 -8.16 7.95
CA MET A 96 -6.05 -9.10 8.52
C MET A 96 -7.25 -9.34 7.60
N SER A 97 -7.76 -8.30 6.92
CA SER A 97 -8.84 -8.48 5.94
C SER A 97 -8.41 -9.38 4.79
N LEU A 98 -7.20 -9.17 4.25
CA LEU A 98 -6.60 -10.08 3.28
C LEU A 98 -6.43 -11.48 3.87
N GLY A 99 -6.02 -11.61 5.13
CA GLY A 99 -5.86 -12.89 5.82
C GLY A 99 -7.14 -13.71 5.83
N VAL A 100 -8.27 -13.08 6.16
CA VAL A 100 -9.59 -13.74 6.13
C VAL A 100 -9.91 -14.25 4.73
N ILE A 101 -9.75 -13.40 3.70
CA ILE A 101 -10.00 -13.78 2.30
C ILE A 101 -9.09 -14.95 1.90
N TYR A 102 -7.81 -14.86 2.20
CA TYR A 102 -6.81 -15.87 1.86
C TYR A 102 -7.08 -17.22 2.52
N LEU A 103 -7.59 -17.23 3.76
CA LEU A 103 -8.00 -18.45 4.44
C LEU A 103 -9.16 -19.14 3.71
N PHE A 104 -10.18 -18.38 3.30
CA PHE A 104 -11.31 -18.92 2.54
C PHE A 104 -10.92 -19.38 1.13
N GLU A 105 -10.03 -18.64 0.48
CA GLU A 105 -9.48 -18.97 -0.84
C GLU A 105 -8.40 -20.08 -0.78
N GLN A 106 -8.04 -20.55 0.41
CA GLN A 106 -6.97 -21.52 0.66
C GLN A 106 -5.64 -21.13 0.01
N ARG A 107 -5.33 -19.82 0.00
CA ARG A 107 -4.08 -19.31 -0.54
C ARG A 107 -2.94 -19.51 0.45
N SER A 108 -1.71 -19.55 -0.04
CA SER A 108 -0.56 -19.85 0.80
C SER A 108 -0.28 -18.71 1.79
N LEU A 109 0.18 -19.10 2.99
CA LEU A 109 0.66 -18.15 4.00
C LEU A 109 1.80 -17.27 3.45
N LYS A 110 2.63 -17.83 2.57
CA LYS A 110 3.72 -17.11 1.93
C LYS A 110 3.21 -15.95 1.08
N LEU A 111 2.18 -16.18 0.28
CA LEU A 111 1.60 -15.11 -0.53
C LEU A 111 0.95 -14.05 0.34
N TRP A 112 0.23 -14.47 1.38
CA TRP A 112 -0.35 -13.54 2.35
C TRP A 112 0.73 -12.64 3.00
N LEU A 113 1.87 -13.20 3.40
CA LEU A 113 2.99 -12.44 3.96
C LEU A 113 3.57 -11.44 2.96
N ILE A 114 3.68 -11.81 1.68
CA ILE A 114 4.20 -10.93 0.64
C ILE A 114 3.26 -9.75 0.40
N ASP A 115 1.97 -10.03 0.17
CA ASP A 115 0.99 -9.00 -0.18
C ASP A 115 0.63 -8.14 1.04
N SER A 116 0.48 -8.75 2.22
CA SER A 116 0.24 -7.99 3.45
C SER A 116 1.46 -7.19 3.88
N GLY A 117 2.67 -7.75 3.75
CA GLY A 117 3.91 -7.03 4.05
C GLY A 117 4.06 -5.76 3.22
N TYR A 118 3.75 -5.85 1.92
CA TYR A 118 3.70 -4.69 1.03
C TYR A 118 2.76 -3.61 1.57
N GLN A 119 1.54 -3.99 1.94
CA GLN A 119 0.54 -3.05 2.44
C GLN A 119 0.97 -2.42 3.77
N VAL A 120 1.49 -3.22 4.71
CA VAL A 120 1.97 -2.71 6.01
C VAL A 120 3.06 -1.66 5.83
N VAL A 121 4.09 -1.95 5.03
CA VAL A 121 5.18 -1.00 4.76
C VAL A 121 4.64 0.24 4.06
N SER A 122 3.79 0.06 3.06
CA SER A 122 3.22 1.15 2.28
C SER A 122 2.38 2.11 3.13
N TYR A 123 1.46 1.59 3.94
CA TYR A 123 0.63 2.42 4.82
C TYR A 123 1.43 3.07 5.95
N THR A 124 2.46 2.40 6.48
CA THR A 124 3.33 2.98 7.51
C THR A 124 4.08 4.21 6.96
N LEU A 125 4.71 4.09 5.79
CA LEU A 125 5.41 5.19 5.14
C LEU A 125 4.43 6.31 4.73
N MET A 126 3.29 5.95 4.17
CA MET A 126 2.22 6.89 3.79
C MET A 126 1.76 7.70 5.01
N GLY A 127 1.44 7.03 6.12
CA GLY A 127 1.03 7.68 7.36
C GLY A 127 2.12 8.57 7.94
N GLY A 128 3.38 8.14 7.90
CA GLY A 128 4.52 8.95 8.33
C GLY A 128 4.69 10.23 7.51
N ILE A 129 4.58 10.17 6.18
CA ILE A 129 4.66 11.35 5.30
C ILE A 129 3.51 12.30 5.59
N LEU A 130 2.29 11.79 5.67
CA LEU A 130 1.11 12.59 5.98
C LEU A 130 1.24 13.28 7.34
N GLY A 131 1.67 12.54 8.38
CA GLY A 131 1.91 13.08 9.72
C GLY A 131 3.10 14.05 9.82
N ALA A 132 4.09 13.96 8.94
CA ALA A 132 5.25 14.86 8.95
C ALA A 132 4.98 16.22 8.28
N TRP A 133 4.03 16.28 7.35
CA TRP A 133 3.68 17.49 6.59
C TRP A 133 2.33 18.07 7.01
N HIS A 134 1.97 17.82 8.26
CA HIS A 134 0.80 18.38 8.92
C HIS A 134 1.00 19.82 9.38
#